data_AF-A0A2E6F390-F1
#
_entry.id   AF-A0A2E6F390-F1
#
_cell.length_a   1.000
_cell.length_b   1.000
_cell.length_c   1.000
_cell.angle_alpha   90.00
_cell.angle_beta   90.00
_cell.angle_gamma   90.00
#
_symmetry.space_group_name_H-M   'P 1'
#
loop_
_entity.id
_entity.type
_entity.pdbx_description
1 polymer ?
#
loop_
_entity_poly.entity_id
_entity_poly.type
_entity_poly.pdbx_seq_one_letter_code
_entity_poly.pdbx_strand_id
1 'polypeptide(L)'
;DSTGYDTDNDGCLDDGDGDSITDDIDQCLTEDSTGYDTDNDGCLDDTDGDGFTDNIDICPNEDSTGYDLDSDGCLDDEDSDGYRDAFDSCLGTPLGEVIVSLGCSDSQLDDDNDGLMNNVDQCPNEASTGFDVDNDGCLDDPDNDGYTDDVDLCPNENSTGFDTNGDGCLDDTDGDGYTDDVDQCPNEDSTSYDKDNDGCLDINTPPICDIYYSMEDQGVVVQGDAVLTSVSGSGSIQIPPGRYFIVANCYDPEGDVVSATITSPIGSVSESGTTIAVGALVEVVEEMDFTIPVSVVWDDGVNQNQANIVVELGDVPQQSTPGFVSTLTIISMISAVLYLRRQEQN
;
A
#
# COMPACT_ATOMS: atom_id res chain seq x y z
N ASP A 1 -53.48 -35.38 80.57
CA ASP A 1 -54.84 -35.00 80.98
C ASP A 1 -55.56 -34.88 79.64
N SER A 2 -56.43 -35.83 79.30
CA SER A 2 -57.03 -35.95 77.96
C SER A 2 -58.19 -34.97 77.73
N THR A 3 -58.34 -33.97 78.60
CA THR A 3 -59.44 -33.00 78.52
C THR A 3 -59.33 -32.14 77.26
N GLY A 4 -60.19 -32.42 76.28
CA GLY A 4 -60.27 -31.70 75.02
C GLY A 4 -59.90 -32.50 73.78
N TYR A 5 -59.30 -33.69 73.96
CA TYR A 5 -58.73 -34.56 72.91
C TYR A 5 -59.11 -36.03 73.15
N ASP A 6 -60.30 -36.28 73.72
CA ASP A 6 -60.87 -37.60 74.07
C ASP A 6 -62.36 -37.55 73.75
N THR A 7 -62.69 -37.74 72.48
CA THR A 7 -64.02 -37.56 71.91
C THR A 7 -64.94 -38.70 72.31
N ASP A 8 -64.40 -39.91 72.47
CA ASP A 8 -65.17 -41.11 72.80
C ASP A 8 -65.29 -41.40 74.31
N ASN A 9 -64.58 -40.64 75.15
CA ASN A 9 -64.51 -40.74 76.62
C ASN A 9 -63.97 -42.10 77.11
N ASP A 10 -63.06 -42.74 76.37
CA ASP A 10 -62.40 -43.95 76.82
C ASP A 10 -61.22 -43.68 77.79
N GLY A 11 -60.80 -42.41 77.89
CA GLY A 11 -59.73 -41.93 78.77
C GLY A 11 -58.34 -41.94 78.14
N CYS A 12 -58.22 -42.24 76.85
CA CYS A 12 -57.02 -42.09 76.03
C CYS A 12 -57.04 -40.75 75.27
N LEU A 13 -55.90 -40.40 74.66
CA LEU A 13 -55.88 -39.31 73.68
C LEU A 13 -56.29 -39.91 72.33
N ASP A 14 -57.18 -39.21 71.63
CA ASP A 14 -57.57 -39.54 70.27
C ASP A 14 -56.38 -39.33 69.31
N ASP A 15 -56.42 -40.08 68.23
CA ASP A 15 -55.57 -40.00 67.04
C ASP A 15 -56.56 -40.03 65.87
N GLY A 16 -56.93 -38.84 65.39
CA GLY A 16 -58.10 -38.58 64.57
C GLY A 16 -57.98 -39.07 63.14
N ASP A 17 -56.78 -38.97 62.56
CA ASP A 17 -56.44 -39.45 61.21
C ASP A 17 -55.69 -40.79 61.23
N GLY A 18 -55.19 -41.24 62.38
CA GLY A 18 -54.61 -42.56 62.57
C GLY A 18 -53.12 -42.62 62.27
N ASP A 19 -52.41 -41.49 62.33
CA ASP A 19 -51.02 -41.33 61.91
C ASP A 19 -49.99 -41.66 63.00
N SER A 20 -50.47 -42.07 64.18
CA SER A 20 -49.69 -42.37 65.39
C SER A 20 -49.19 -41.14 66.16
N ILE A 21 -49.58 -39.93 65.77
CA ILE A 21 -49.46 -38.68 66.52
C ILE A 21 -50.82 -38.38 67.16
N THR A 22 -50.84 -37.97 68.43
CA THR A 22 -52.11 -37.72 69.13
C THR A 22 -52.60 -36.30 68.88
N ASP A 23 -53.92 -36.11 68.80
CA ASP A 23 -54.58 -34.83 68.47
C ASP A 23 -54.13 -33.63 69.33
N ASP A 24 -53.53 -33.86 70.50
CA ASP A 24 -53.04 -32.80 71.41
C ASP A 24 -51.70 -32.19 71.00
N ILE A 25 -50.91 -32.88 70.19
CA ILE A 25 -49.63 -32.43 69.64
C ILE A 25 -49.60 -32.35 68.12
N ASP A 26 -50.58 -32.97 67.45
CA ASP A 26 -50.78 -32.94 66.01
C ASP A 26 -51.25 -31.55 65.53
N GLN A 27 -50.46 -30.94 64.64
CA GLN A 27 -50.75 -29.66 64.02
C GLN A 27 -51.71 -29.77 62.82
N CYS A 28 -51.87 -30.97 62.27
CA CYS A 28 -52.63 -31.30 61.07
C CYS A 28 -53.63 -32.46 61.32
N LEU A 29 -54.50 -32.31 62.33
CA LEU A 29 -55.60 -33.18 62.84
C LEU A 29 -56.45 -34.05 61.88
N THR A 30 -56.28 -33.95 60.57
CA THR A 30 -57.05 -34.69 59.56
C THR A 30 -56.18 -35.27 58.45
N GLU A 31 -54.87 -35.19 58.57
CA GLU A 31 -53.88 -35.54 57.54
C GLU A 31 -52.96 -36.67 58.04
N ASP A 32 -53.11 -37.85 57.44
CA ASP A 32 -52.28 -39.00 57.83
C ASP A 32 -50.83 -38.83 57.39
N SER A 33 -49.97 -38.45 58.33
CA SER A 33 -48.55 -38.20 58.13
C SER A 33 -47.66 -39.46 58.25
N THR A 34 -48.26 -40.65 58.37
CA THR A 34 -47.53 -41.91 58.66
C THR A 34 -46.36 -42.15 57.69
N GLY A 35 -45.14 -42.07 58.23
CA GLY A 35 -43.92 -42.36 57.48
C GLY A 35 -43.35 -41.18 56.68
N TYR A 36 -43.98 -40.01 56.77
CA TYR A 36 -43.62 -38.76 56.09
C TYR A 36 -43.58 -37.55 57.04
N ASP A 37 -43.48 -37.80 58.35
CA ASP A 37 -43.34 -36.79 59.41
C ASP A 37 -42.04 -37.02 60.17
N THR A 38 -41.02 -36.23 59.84
CA THR A 38 -39.68 -36.35 60.42
C THR A 38 -39.56 -35.62 61.75
N ASP A 39 -40.26 -34.49 61.92
CA ASP A 39 -40.17 -33.65 63.11
C ASP A 39 -41.24 -33.97 64.18
N ASN A 40 -42.13 -34.92 63.88
CA ASN A 40 -43.20 -35.49 64.70
C ASN A 40 -44.24 -34.44 65.11
N ASP A 41 -44.60 -33.56 64.17
CA ASP A 41 -45.53 -32.48 64.38
C ASP A 41 -46.96 -32.78 63.89
N GLY A 42 -47.17 -33.96 63.29
CA GLY A 42 -48.45 -34.45 62.78
C GLY A 42 -48.80 -33.98 61.37
N CYS A 43 -47.96 -33.18 60.73
CA CYS A 43 -48.15 -32.74 59.35
C CYS A 43 -47.29 -33.54 58.36
N LEU A 44 -47.70 -33.56 57.09
CA LEU A 44 -46.84 -34.06 56.02
C LEU A 44 -45.66 -33.10 55.78
N ASP A 45 -44.45 -33.66 55.79
CA ASP A 45 -43.25 -32.93 55.38
C ASP A 45 -43.30 -32.62 53.87
N ASP A 46 -42.72 -31.47 53.52
CA ASP A 46 -42.29 -31.08 52.17
C ASP A 46 -40.79 -30.76 52.30
N THR A 47 -39.98 -31.79 52.06
CA THR A 47 -38.57 -31.81 52.46
C THR A 47 -37.71 -30.83 51.66
N ASP A 48 -37.99 -30.64 50.37
CA ASP A 48 -37.27 -29.71 49.50
C ASP A 48 -37.98 -28.35 49.31
N GLY A 49 -39.26 -28.26 49.69
CA GLY A 49 -40.02 -27.02 49.72
C GLY A 49 -40.59 -26.61 48.37
N ASP A 50 -40.78 -27.56 47.45
CA ASP A 50 -41.27 -27.29 46.09
C ASP A 50 -42.79 -27.22 45.96
N GLY A 51 -43.50 -27.53 47.05
CA GLY A 51 -44.95 -27.50 47.14
C GLY A 51 -45.64 -28.85 46.89
N PHE A 52 -44.88 -29.93 46.67
CA PHE A 52 -45.35 -31.30 46.73
C PHE A 52 -44.93 -31.93 48.06
N THR A 53 -45.89 -32.43 48.83
CA THR A 53 -45.59 -33.13 50.08
C THR A 53 -44.93 -34.48 49.81
N ASP A 54 -44.03 -34.92 50.69
CA ASP A 54 -43.17 -36.11 50.52
C ASP A 54 -43.93 -37.42 50.19
N ASN A 55 -45.23 -37.48 50.51
CA ASN A 55 -46.10 -38.62 50.23
C ASN A 55 -46.61 -38.71 48.78
N ILE A 56 -46.63 -37.60 48.04
CA ILE A 56 -47.04 -37.51 46.63
C ILE A 56 -45.89 -37.12 45.71
N ASP A 57 -44.80 -36.62 46.27
CA ASP A 57 -43.59 -36.27 45.56
C ASP A 57 -42.78 -37.53 45.17
N ILE A 58 -42.50 -37.69 43.88
CA ILE A 58 -41.67 -38.78 43.36
C ILE A 58 -40.18 -38.53 43.68
N CYS A 59 -39.77 -37.27 43.82
CA CYS A 59 -38.43 -36.81 44.14
C CYS A 59 -38.36 -35.91 45.41
N PRO A 60 -38.66 -36.43 46.63
CA PRO A 60 -38.76 -35.66 47.90
C PRO A 60 -37.52 -34.90 48.41
N ASN A 61 -36.46 -34.78 47.61
CA ASN A 61 -35.23 -34.08 47.99
C ASN A 61 -34.71 -33.21 46.83
N GLU A 62 -35.56 -32.89 45.86
CA GLU A 62 -35.25 -32.22 44.61
C GLU A 62 -36.28 -31.11 44.32
N ASP A 63 -35.94 -29.88 44.67
CA ASP A 63 -36.84 -28.73 44.46
C ASP A 63 -37.18 -28.54 42.97
N SER A 64 -38.43 -28.89 42.60
CA SER A 64 -38.94 -28.84 41.24
C SER A 64 -39.62 -27.52 40.86
N THR A 65 -39.56 -26.50 41.73
CA THR A 65 -40.32 -25.25 41.58
C THR A 65 -40.09 -24.57 40.23
N GLY A 66 -41.12 -24.58 39.39
CA GLY A 66 -41.14 -23.88 38.10
C GLY A 66 -40.54 -24.68 36.93
N TYR A 67 -40.13 -25.92 37.15
CA TYR A 67 -39.54 -26.84 36.17
C TYR A 67 -40.19 -28.23 36.20
N ASP A 68 -41.40 -28.33 36.74
CA ASP A 68 -42.22 -29.53 36.77
C ASP A 68 -43.52 -29.28 35.96
N LEU A 69 -43.55 -29.79 34.73
CA LEU A 69 -44.68 -29.62 33.81
C LEU A 69 -45.76 -30.68 34.03
N ASP A 70 -45.41 -31.87 34.51
CA ASP A 70 -46.34 -32.99 34.69
C ASP A 70 -46.89 -33.15 36.12
N SER A 71 -46.39 -32.32 37.03
CA SER A 71 -46.79 -32.18 38.43
C SER A 71 -46.52 -33.44 39.27
N ASP A 72 -45.38 -34.08 39.06
CA ASP A 72 -44.95 -35.28 39.78
C ASP A 72 -43.93 -35.02 40.91
N GLY A 73 -43.51 -33.77 41.10
CA GLY A 73 -42.53 -33.35 42.12
C GLY A 73 -41.07 -33.54 41.68
N CYS A 74 -40.80 -33.89 40.43
CA CYS A 74 -39.43 -34.00 39.91
C CYS A 74 -39.11 -32.90 38.88
N LEU A 75 -37.82 -32.59 38.70
CA LEU A 75 -37.38 -31.74 37.59
C LEU A 75 -37.49 -32.47 36.25
N ASP A 76 -38.11 -31.80 35.29
CA ASP A 76 -38.23 -32.26 33.91
C ASP A 76 -36.96 -32.03 33.07
N ASP A 77 -36.87 -32.79 31.98
CA ASP A 77 -35.92 -32.69 30.87
C ASP A 77 -36.75 -32.74 29.58
N GLU A 78 -37.24 -31.58 29.12
CA GLU A 78 -38.28 -31.50 28.08
C GLU A 78 -37.76 -31.98 26.71
N ASP A 79 -36.51 -31.69 26.38
CA ASP A 79 -35.89 -32.08 25.11
C ASP A 79 -35.17 -33.43 25.15
N SER A 80 -35.07 -34.02 26.34
CA SER A 80 -34.47 -35.33 26.59
C SER A 80 -33.00 -35.39 26.17
N ASP A 81 -32.27 -34.28 26.34
CA ASP A 81 -30.85 -34.18 26.02
C ASP A 81 -29.94 -34.67 27.16
N GLY A 82 -30.52 -34.92 28.34
CA GLY A 82 -29.84 -35.41 29.54
C GLY A 82 -29.50 -34.31 30.56
N TYR A 83 -29.85 -33.06 30.29
CA TYR A 83 -29.82 -31.94 31.20
C TYR A 83 -31.25 -31.54 31.56
N ARG A 84 -31.60 -31.64 32.85
CA ARG A 84 -32.88 -31.14 33.34
C ARG A 84 -33.02 -29.64 33.09
N ASP A 85 -34.23 -29.18 32.79
CA ASP A 85 -34.53 -27.81 32.38
C ASP A 85 -33.97 -26.75 33.34
N ALA A 86 -33.96 -27.03 34.65
CA ALA A 86 -33.41 -26.12 35.67
C ALA A 86 -31.88 -25.92 35.57
N PHE A 87 -31.18 -26.82 34.89
CA PHE A 87 -29.72 -26.83 34.71
C PHE A 87 -29.30 -26.81 33.25
N ASP A 88 -30.26 -26.75 32.32
CA ASP A 88 -30.04 -26.65 30.90
C ASP A 88 -29.89 -25.19 30.48
N SER A 89 -28.77 -24.89 29.82
CA SER A 89 -28.48 -23.55 29.29
C SER A 89 -29.15 -23.31 27.93
N CYS A 90 -29.57 -24.36 27.25
CA CYS A 90 -30.09 -24.36 25.89
C CYS A 90 -31.34 -25.24 25.73
N LEU A 91 -32.44 -24.81 26.35
CA LEU A 91 -33.75 -25.47 26.19
C LEU A 91 -34.08 -25.77 24.72
N GLY A 92 -34.52 -27.00 24.46
CA GLY A 92 -34.99 -27.43 23.14
C GLY A 92 -33.87 -27.94 22.24
N THR A 93 -32.81 -28.50 22.80
CA THR A 93 -31.72 -29.11 22.07
C THR A 93 -32.21 -30.22 21.14
N PRO A 94 -31.85 -30.20 19.84
CA PRO A 94 -32.39 -31.17 18.91
C PRO A 94 -31.99 -32.61 19.27
N LEU A 95 -32.99 -33.49 19.30
CA LEU A 95 -32.81 -34.89 19.66
C LEU A 95 -31.74 -35.58 18.80
N GLY A 96 -30.74 -36.15 19.47
CA GLY A 96 -29.67 -36.92 18.85
C GLY A 96 -28.44 -36.09 18.45
N GLU A 97 -28.43 -34.80 18.72
CA GLU A 97 -27.22 -33.98 18.65
C GLU A 97 -26.29 -34.26 19.84
N VAL A 98 -25.01 -33.94 19.65
CA VAL A 98 -24.00 -34.13 20.70
C VAL A 98 -23.99 -32.87 21.56
N ILE A 99 -24.23 -33.07 22.86
CA ILE A 99 -24.18 -31.99 23.83
C ILE A 99 -22.72 -31.66 24.14
N VAL A 100 -22.37 -30.39 23.96
CA VAL A 100 -21.00 -29.87 24.14
C VAL A 100 -20.90 -28.92 25.33
N SER A 101 -22.01 -28.30 25.75
CA SER A 101 -22.01 -27.38 26.90
C SER A 101 -23.37 -27.28 27.60
N LEU A 102 -23.53 -27.88 28.79
CA LEU A 102 -24.71 -27.71 29.67
C LEU A 102 -26.06 -27.72 28.92
N GLY A 103 -26.35 -28.83 28.23
CA GLY A 103 -27.51 -29.00 27.37
C GLY A 103 -27.36 -28.41 25.96
N CYS A 104 -26.48 -27.45 25.73
CA CYS A 104 -26.26 -26.92 24.38
C CYS A 104 -25.51 -27.88 23.44
N SER A 105 -26.01 -27.93 22.21
CA SER A 105 -25.35 -28.55 21.05
C SER A 105 -24.68 -27.49 20.15
N ASP A 106 -23.80 -27.92 19.22
CA ASP A 106 -23.16 -27.03 18.24
C ASP A 106 -24.17 -26.28 17.35
N SER A 107 -25.42 -26.74 17.23
CA SER A 107 -26.44 -26.06 16.42
C SER A 107 -27.10 -24.87 17.12
N GLN A 108 -26.89 -24.74 18.43
CA GLN A 108 -27.43 -23.66 19.26
C GLN A 108 -26.34 -22.71 19.78
N LEU A 109 -25.07 -23.01 19.51
CA LEU A 109 -23.92 -22.22 19.93
C LEU A 109 -23.29 -21.51 18.74
N ASP A 110 -22.79 -20.31 19.02
CA ASP A 110 -22.03 -19.44 18.12
C ASP A 110 -20.91 -18.84 18.99
N ASP A 111 -19.77 -19.54 19.01
CA ASP A 111 -18.71 -19.34 19.99
C ASP A 111 -17.92 -18.04 19.75
N ASP A 112 -17.79 -17.61 18.49
CA ASP A 112 -17.10 -16.37 18.09
C ASP A 112 -18.04 -15.20 17.78
N ASN A 113 -19.36 -15.44 17.78
CA ASN A 113 -20.42 -14.45 17.60
C ASN A 113 -20.41 -13.80 16.22
N ASP A 114 -20.03 -14.54 15.18
CA ASP A 114 -20.03 -14.05 13.81
C ASP A 114 -21.39 -14.18 13.09
N GLY A 115 -22.32 -14.91 13.69
CA GLY A 115 -23.66 -15.15 13.20
C GLY A 115 -23.87 -16.50 12.52
N LEU A 116 -22.82 -17.31 12.37
CA LEU A 116 -22.88 -18.72 12.03
C LEU A 116 -22.85 -19.57 13.29
N MET A 117 -23.70 -20.60 13.33
CA MET A 117 -23.70 -21.54 14.45
C MET A 117 -22.55 -22.53 14.26
N ASN A 118 -21.93 -22.99 15.35
CA ASN A 118 -20.75 -23.86 15.36
C ASN A 118 -20.91 -25.12 14.47
N ASN A 119 -22.14 -25.61 14.26
CA ASN A 119 -22.39 -26.80 13.43
C ASN A 119 -22.25 -26.57 11.91
N VAL A 120 -22.29 -25.32 11.45
CA VAL A 120 -22.18 -24.92 10.04
C VAL A 120 -20.98 -24.03 9.76
N ASP A 121 -20.29 -23.60 10.82
CA ASP A 121 -19.10 -22.79 10.79
C ASP A 121 -17.84 -23.65 10.60
N GLN A 122 -17.01 -23.32 9.60
CA GLN A 122 -15.74 -24.00 9.36
C GLN A 122 -14.62 -23.57 10.32
N CYS A 123 -14.74 -22.38 10.90
CA CYS A 123 -13.82 -21.80 11.85
C CYS A 123 -14.56 -21.29 13.12
N PRO A 124 -15.16 -22.17 13.96
CA PRO A 124 -16.03 -21.80 15.10
C PRO A 124 -15.41 -21.00 16.25
N ASN A 125 -14.18 -20.51 16.08
CA ASN A 125 -13.48 -19.72 17.09
C ASN A 125 -12.84 -18.47 16.46
N GLU A 126 -13.24 -18.10 15.25
CA GLU A 126 -12.68 -17.04 14.43
C GLU A 126 -13.79 -16.14 13.90
N ALA A 127 -13.97 -14.97 14.53
CA ALA A 127 -15.05 -14.07 14.14
C ALA A 127 -14.82 -13.46 12.75
N SER A 128 -15.57 -13.94 11.76
CA SER A 128 -15.42 -13.57 10.34
C SER A 128 -16.33 -12.41 9.88
N THR A 129 -17.00 -11.73 10.83
CA THR A 129 -18.05 -10.75 10.51
C THR A 129 -17.58 -9.61 9.60
N GLY A 130 -18.10 -9.59 8.37
CA GLY A 130 -17.84 -8.54 7.38
C GLY A 130 -16.62 -8.78 6.50
N PHE A 131 -15.94 -9.92 6.72
CA PHE A 131 -14.66 -10.35 6.15
C PHE A 131 -14.76 -11.79 5.59
N ASP A 132 -15.99 -12.25 5.37
CA ASP A 132 -16.33 -13.58 4.87
C ASP A 132 -17.31 -13.42 3.69
N VAL A 133 -16.80 -13.58 2.48
CA VAL A 133 -17.57 -13.40 1.24
C VAL A 133 -18.31 -14.67 0.85
N ASP A 134 -17.78 -15.85 1.18
CA ASP A 134 -18.38 -17.13 0.81
C ASP A 134 -19.29 -17.74 1.89
N ASN A 135 -19.35 -17.07 3.04
CA ASN A 135 -20.21 -17.30 4.19
C ASN A 135 -19.94 -18.66 4.85
N ASP A 136 -18.66 -19.02 4.97
CA ASP A 136 -18.21 -20.28 5.54
C ASP A 136 -17.74 -20.20 7.00
N GLY A 137 -17.67 -18.99 7.56
CA GLY A 137 -17.31 -18.71 8.96
C GLY A 137 -15.82 -18.47 9.16
N CYS A 138 -15.00 -18.49 8.11
CA CYS A 138 -13.58 -18.18 8.20
C CYS A 138 -13.27 -16.78 7.63
N LEU A 139 -12.18 -16.17 8.09
CA LEU A 139 -11.67 -14.94 7.49
C LEU A 139 -11.09 -15.23 6.09
N ASP A 140 -11.42 -14.38 5.12
CA ASP A 140 -10.93 -14.51 3.74
C ASP A 140 -9.49 -13.98 3.60
N ASP A 141 -8.66 -14.72 2.84
CA ASP A 141 -7.36 -14.29 2.29
C ASP A 141 -7.44 -14.38 0.75
N PRO A 142 -7.99 -13.35 0.10
CA PRO A 142 -8.32 -13.40 -1.33
C PRO A 142 -7.10 -13.46 -2.25
N ASP A 143 -5.97 -12.84 -1.90
CA ASP A 143 -4.75 -12.85 -2.71
C ASP A 143 -3.73 -13.91 -2.30
N ASN A 144 -3.99 -14.62 -1.19
CA ASN A 144 -3.22 -15.74 -0.67
C ASN A 144 -1.79 -15.36 -0.30
N ASP A 145 -1.61 -14.22 0.36
CA ASP A 145 -0.32 -13.77 0.86
C ASP A 145 -0.07 -14.09 2.34
N GLY A 146 -1.10 -14.58 3.03
CA GLY A 146 -1.06 -14.98 4.43
C GLY A 146 -1.57 -13.91 5.41
N TYR A 147 -2.05 -12.77 4.91
CA TYR A 147 -2.82 -11.80 5.69
C TYR A 147 -4.30 -11.91 5.32
N THR A 148 -5.14 -12.00 6.34
CA THR A 148 -6.60 -11.97 6.16
C THR A 148 -7.07 -10.53 5.94
N ASP A 149 -8.16 -10.37 5.21
CA ASP A 149 -8.71 -9.07 4.79
C ASP A 149 -9.07 -8.11 5.95
N ASP A 150 -9.22 -8.62 7.18
CA ASP A 150 -9.43 -7.84 8.41
C ASP A 150 -8.18 -7.07 8.88
N VAL A 151 -6.99 -7.57 8.53
CA VAL A 151 -5.70 -6.98 8.89
C VAL A 151 -4.88 -6.50 7.69
N ASP A 152 -5.24 -6.93 6.48
CA ASP A 152 -4.57 -6.57 5.24
C ASP A 152 -4.98 -5.17 4.73
N LEU A 153 -3.99 -4.28 4.54
CA LEU A 153 -4.22 -2.95 3.96
C LEU A 153 -4.41 -2.99 2.45
N CYS A 154 -3.96 -4.05 1.77
CA CYS A 154 -4.05 -4.27 0.34
C CYS A 154 -4.65 -5.65 -0.01
N PRO A 155 -5.97 -5.90 0.27
CA PRO A 155 -6.62 -7.23 0.12
C PRO A 155 -6.75 -7.81 -1.29
N ASN A 156 -6.02 -7.32 -2.28
CA ASN A 156 -6.01 -7.84 -3.64
C ASN A 156 -4.59 -7.81 -4.24
N GLU A 157 -3.55 -7.72 -3.42
CA GLU A 157 -2.16 -7.53 -3.79
C GLU A 157 -1.28 -8.50 -3.01
N ASN A 158 -0.88 -9.60 -3.65
CA ASN A 158 -0.11 -10.62 -2.95
C ASN A 158 1.29 -10.13 -2.58
N SER A 159 1.52 -9.87 -1.30
CA SER A 159 2.77 -9.32 -0.77
C SER A 159 3.84 -10.36 -0.40
N THR A 160 3.62 -11.64 -0.73
CA THR A 160 4.45 -12.77 -0.28
C THR A 160 5.94 -12.58 -0.62
N GLY A 161 6.74 -12.39 0.42
CA GLY A 161 8.21 -12.27 0.31
C GLY A 161 8.70 -10.86 0.01
N PHE A 162 7.80 -9.88 -0.12
CA PHE A 162 8.09 -8.47 -0.40
C PHE A 162 7.42 -7.50 0.60
N ASP A 163 6.79 -8.02 1.66
CA ASP A 163 6.30 -7.24 2.80
C ASP A 163 7.26 -7.34 4.00
N THR A 164 8.09 -6.32 4.18
CA THR A 164 9.00 -6.22 5.32
C THR A 164 8.28 -5.67 6.56
N ASN A 165 7.21 -4.91 6.36
CA ASN A 165 6.62 -4.06 7.38
C ASN A 165 5.46 -4.75 8.13
N GLY A 166 4.85 -5.76 7.51
CA GLY A 166 3.80 -6.61 8.05
C GLY A 166 2.37 -6.14 7.78
N ASP A 167 2.13 -5.33 6.74
CA ASP A 167 0.83 -4.70 6.48
C ASP A 167 0.03 -5.31 5.32
N GLY A 168 0.53 -6.38 4.70
CA GLY A 168 -0.14 -7.05 3.58
C GLY A 168 -0.01 -6.32 2.24
N CYS A 169 0.78 -5.25 2.16
CA CYS A 169 1.04 -4.55 0.91
C CYS A 169 2.43 -4.86 0.36
N LEU A 170 2.61 -4.72 -0.95
CA LEU A 170 3.94 -4.75 -1.56
C LEU A 170 4.74 -3.51 -1.14
N ASP A 171 5.95 -3.70 -0.61
CA ASP A 171 6.86 -2.60 -0.33
C ASP A 171 7.44 -2.00 -1.63
N ASP A 172 7.68 -0.69 -1.61
CA ASP A 172 8.53 0.05 -2.55
C ASP A 172 9.66 0.67 -1.70
N THR A 173 10.78 -0.05 -1.64
CA THR A 173 11.82 0.21 -0.65
C THR A 173 12.54 1.55 -0.86
N ASP A 174 12.72 1.98 -2.11
CA ASP A 174 13.39 3.26 -2.41
C ASP A 174 12.44 4.39 -2.79
N GLY A 175 11.16 4.10 -3.03
CA GLY A 175 10.10 5.06 -3.25
C GLY A 175 10.06 5.63 -4.65
N ASP A 176 10.56 4.90 -5.66
CA ASP A 176 10.64 5.35 -7.04
C ASP A 176 9.36 5.06 -7.86
N GLY A 177 8.43 4.30 -7.29
CA GLY A 177 7.15 3.95 -7.88
C GLY A 177 7.09 2.55 -8.49
N TYR A 178 8.16 1.75 -8.43
CA TYR A 178 8.13 0.32 -8.69
C TYR A 178 8.16 -0.44 -7.37
N THR A 179 7.26 -1.40 -7.20
CA THR A 179 7.26 -2.28 -6.03
C THR A 179 8.40 -3.29 -6.11
N ASP A 180 8.91 -3.71 -4.95
CA ASP A 180 10.10 -4.57 -4.82
C ASP A 180 9.99 -5.91 -5.58
N ASP A 181 8.77 -6.36 -5.92
CA ASP A 181 8.50 -7.58 -6.68
C ASP A 181 8.77 -7.46 -8.18
N VAL A 182 8.66 -6.24 -8.72
CA VAL A 182 8.89 -5.92 -10.15
C VAL A 182 10.14 -5.08 -10.38
N ASP A 183 10.68 -4.46 -9.34
CA ASP A 183 11.89 -3.64 -9.39
C ASP A 183 13.16 -4.49 -9.52
N GLN A 184 13.96 -4.24 -10.57
CA GLN A 184 15.26 -4.90 -10.75
C GLN A 184 16.35 -4.35 -9.81
N CYS A 185 16.16 -3.13 -9.30
CA CYS A 185 17.04 -2.44 -8.39
C CYS A 185 16.30 -1.89 -7.15
N PRO A 186 15.73 -2.75 -6.24
CA PRO A 186 14.88 -2.35 -5.09
C PRO A 186 15.48 -1.42 -4.01
N ASN A 187 16.65 -0.84 -4.25
CA ASN A 187 17.35 0.03 -3.30
C ASN A 187 18.00 1.23 -4.02
N GLU A 188 17.61 1.52 -5.26
CA GLU A 188 18.15 2.58 -6.12
C GLU A 188 17.04 3.41 -6.78
N ASP A 189 16.69 4.53 -6.13
CA ASP A 189 15.67 5.46 -6.61
C ASP A 189 15.88 5.92 -8.08
N SER A 190 15.05 5.40 -8.98
CA SER A 190 15.08 5.67 -10.42
C SER A 190 14.20 6.85 -10.87
N THR A 191 13.49 7.53 -9.94
CA THR A 191 12.54 8.63 -10.22
C THR A 191 13.10 9.71 -11.14
N SER A 192 14.41 9.94 -11.07
CA SER A 192 15.06 10.98 -11.86
C SER A 192 15.21 10.64 -13.35
N TYR A 193 15.48 9.38 -13.68
CA TYR A 193 15.66 8.92 -15.06
C TYR A 193 15.71 7.38 -15.13
N ASP A 194 14.67 6.79 -15.70
CA ASP A 194 14.54 5.36 -15.98
C ASP A 194 13.98 5.21 -17.40
N LYS A 195 14.81 4.76 -18.35
CA LYS A 195 14.44 4.77 -19.77
C LYS A 195 13.65 3.54 -20.15
N ASP A 196 13.96 2.38 -19.58
CA ASP A 196 13.33 1.11 -19.91
C ASP A 196 12.27 0.64 -18.90
N ASN A 197 11.99 1.44 -17.86
CA ASN A 197 10.94 1.25 -16.87
C ASN A 197 11.17 0.00 -16.03
N ASP A 198 12.41 -0.23 -15.63
CA ASP A 198 12.83 -1.44 -14.93
C ASP A 198 13.16 -1.22 -13.44
N GLY A 199 12.96 0.00 -12.95
CA GLY A 199 13.22 0.39 -11.56
C GLY A 199 14.70 0.68 -11.27
N CYS A 200 15.57 0.62 -12.29
CA CYS A 200 16.97 0.99 -12.12
C CYS A 200 17.25 2.42 -12.62
N LEU A 201 18.06 3.15 -11.85
CA LEU A 201 18.54 4.46 -12.28
C LEU A 201 19.47 4.34 -13.49
N ASP A 202 19.04 4.92 -14.61
CA ASP A 202 19.82 4.95 -15.82
C ASP A 202 20.82 6.13 -15.85
N ILE A 203 21.88 5.97 -16.62
CA ILE A 203 22.82 7.07 -16.89
C ILE A 203 22.19 8.01 -17.92
N ASN A 204 22.03 9.27 -17.55
CA ASN A 204 21.61 10.34 -18.45
C ASN A 204 22.74 11.37 -18.63
N THR A 205 23.51 11.31 -19.73
CA THR A 205 24.55 12.32 -19.98
C THR A 205 23.98 13.53 -20.72
N PRO A 206 24.45 14.77 -20.43
CA PRO A 206 23.91 15.95 -21.09
C PRO A 206 24.09 15.93 -22.62
N PRO A 207 23.11 16.41 -23.38
CA PRO A 207 23.14 16.39 -24.84
C PRO A 207 24.22 17.33 -25.39
N ILE A 208 24.84 16.93 -26.49
CA ILE A 208 25.97 17.62 -27.12
C ILE A 208 25.48 18.34 -28.37
N CYS A 209 25.78 19.64 -28.48
CA CYS A 209 25.59 20.40 -29.72
C CYS A 209 26.90 20.98 -30.23
N ASP A 210 27.21 20.66 -31.47
CA ASP A 210 28.27 21.31 -32.23
C ASP A 210 27.68 22.40 -33.13
N ILE A 211 28.21 23.62 -33.03
CA ILE A 211 27.71 24.77 -33.79
C ILE A 211 28.70 25.17 -34.87
N TYR A 212 28.17 25.33 -36.08
CA TYR A 212 28.90 25.66 -37.29
C TYR A 212 28.28 26.88 -37.98
N TYR A 213 29.05 27.56 -38.82
CA TYR A 213 28.52 28.55 -39.77
C TYR A 213 29.02 28.26 -41.18
N SER A 214 28.24 28.62 -42.20
CA SER A 214 28.62 28.45 -43.62
C SER A 214 28.09 29.60 -44.47
N MET A 215 28.88 30.03 -45.44
CA MET A 215 28.48 31.03 -46.45
C MET A 215 27.38 30.46 -47.36
N GLU A 216 26.38 31.28 -47.67
CA GLU A 216 25.42 31.00 -48.73
C GLU A 216 26.06 31.32 -50.11
N ASP A 217 27.02 30.51 -50.56
CA ASP A 217 27.55 30.63 -51.93
C ASP A 217 26.92 29.58 -52.86
N GLN A 218 26.22 30.06 -53.90
CA GLN A 218 25.59 29.25 -54.96
C GLN A 218 24.71 28.06 -54.51
N GLY A 219 24.16 28.08 -53.30
CA GLY A 219 23.27 27.02 -52.80
C GLY A 219 23.97 25.73 -52.35
N VAL A 220 25.28 25.75 -52.08
CA VAL A 220 26.03 24.61 -51.53
C VAL A 220 26.67 25.03 -50.21
N VAL A 221 26.28 24.35 -49.12
CA VAL A 221 26.91 24.47 -47.80
C VAL A 221 28.35 23.99 -47.93
N VAL A 222 29.31 24.91 -47.89
CA VAL A 222 30.74 24.56 -47.91
C VAL A 222 31.17 24.34 -46.46
N GLN A 223 31.61 23.12 -46.16
CA GLN A 223 32.20 22.76 -44.88
C GLN A 223 33.57 23.47 -44.77
N GLY A 224 33.68 24.47 -43.90
CA GLY A 224 34.91 25.23 -43.73
C GLY A 224 34.87 26.15 -42.51
N ASP A 225 35.47 25.66 -41.42
CA ASP A 225 36.11 26.39 -40.33
C ASP A 225 35.28 27.41 -39.50
N ALA A 226 34.60 26.95 -38.46
CA ALA A 226 35.14 26.99 -37.09
C ALA A 226 34.18 26.26 -36.15
N VAL A 227 34.72 25.28 -35.42
CA VAL A 227 34.03 24.57 -34.35
C VAL A 227 34.02 25.49 -33.13
N LEU A 228 32.85 26.00 -32.73
CA LEU A 228 32.66 26.41 -31.34
C LEU A 228 32.50 25.12 -30.53
N THR A 229 33.62 24.50 -30.13
CA THR A 229 33.61 23.20 -29.42
C THR A 229 32.75 23.32 -28.17
N SER A 230 31.65 22.57 -28.12
CA SER A 230 30.87 22.23 -26.92
C SER A 230 30.75 23.38 -25.90
N VAL A 231 30.36 24.58 -26.33
CA VAL A 231 30.27 25.73 -25.41
C VAL A 231 28.85 25.81 -24.88
N SER A 232 28.60 25.24 -23.71
CA SER A 232 27.64 25.86 -22.80
C SER A 232 28.25 27.21 -22.38
N GLY A 233 27.64 28.34 -22.78
CA GLY A 233 28.19 29.68 -22.50
C GLY A 233 28.09 30.69 -23.63
N SER A 234 29.02 31.64 -23.69
CA SER A 234 29.04 32.73 -24.68
C SER A 234 30.24 32.67 -25.61
N GLY A 235 30.00 32.92 -26.90
CA GLY A 235 31.03 32.98 -27.93
C GLY A 235 30.81 34.17 -28.85
N SER A 236 31.84 34.60 -29.57
CA SER A 236 31.71 35.57 -30.65
C SER A 236 32.32 35.03 -31.94
N ILE A 237 31.70 35.35 -33.06
CA ILE A 237 32.16 34.96 -34.39
C ILE A 237 32.32 36.23 -35.22
N GLN A 238 33.52 36.41 -35.77
CA GLN A 238 33.84 37.51 -36.66
C GLN A 238 33.68 37.04 -38.10
N ILE A 239 32.69 37.57 -38.81
CA ILE A 239 32.34 37.10 -40.15
C ILE A 239 32.31 38.30 -41.13
N PRO A 240 32.91 38.20 -42.34
CA PRO A 240 32.84 39.28 -43.31
C PRO A 240 31.42 39.47 -43.87
N PRO A 241 31.12 40.59 -44.54
CA PRO A 241 29.80 40.84 -45.13
C PRO A 241 29.33 39.71 -46.05
N GLY A 242 28.08 39.29 -45.90
CA GLY A 242 27.49 38.16 -46.62
C GLY A 242 26.25 37.57 -45.94
N ARG A 243 25.65 36.57 -46.59
CA ARG A 243 24.55 35.77 -46.02
C ARG A 243 25.11 34.43 -45.56
N TYR A 244 24.81 34.05 -44.32
CA TYR A 244 25.36 32.87 -43.66
C TYR A 244 24.25 32.03 -43.03
N PHE A 245 24.45 30.72 -43.01
CA PHE A 245 23.68 29.81 -42.17
C PHE A 245 24.48 29.45 -40.94
N ILE A 246 23.89 29.64 -39.77
CA ILE A 246 24.39 29.05 -38.52
C ILE A 246 23.61 27.76 -38.32
N VAL A 247 24.33 26.66 -38.18
CA VAL A 247 23.78 25.31 -38.04
C VAL A 247 24.25 24.73 -36.72
N ALA A 248 23.33 24.25 -35.88
CA ALA A 248 23.64 23.47 -34.70
C ALA A 248 23.28 22.01 -34.97
N ASN A 249 24.27 21.13 -34.89
CA ASN A 249 24.07 19.68 -34.94
C ASN A 249 24.07 19.17 -33.50
N CYS A 250 22.94 18.64 -33.09
CA CYS A 250 22.70 18.22 -31.70
C CYS A 250 22.38 16.73 -31.66
N TYR A 251 22.98 16.04 -30.71
CA TYR A 251 22.69 14.64 -30.44
C TYR A 251 22.91 14.34 -28.96
N ASP A 252 22.28 13.26 -28.53
CA ASP A 252 22.41 12.74 -27.18
C ASP A 252 23.25 11.44 -27.21
N PRO A 253 24.25 11.27 -26.33
CA PRO A 253 25.08 10.06 -26.32
C PRO A 253 24.31 8.76 -26.04
N GLU A 254 23.22 8.84 -25.28
CA GLU A 254 22.31 7.74 -24.96
C GLU A 254 21.23 7.54 -26.04
N GLY A 255 21.18 8.45 -27.02
CA GLY A 255 20.25 8.42 -28.13
C GLY A 255 18.86 8.91 -27.77
N ASP A 256 18.74 9.72 -26.71
CA ASP A 256 17.50 10.40 -26.36
C ASP A 256 17.08 11.42 -27.40
N VAL A 257 15.81 11.82 -27.33
CA VAL A 257 15.26 12.84 -28.22
C VAL A 257 15.75 14.20 -27.74
N VAL A 258 16.63 14.82 -28.52
CA VAL A 258 17.07 16.20 -28.29
C VAL A 258 16.12 17.15 -29.01
N SER A 259 15.74 18.22 -28.34
CA SER A 259 15.13 19.40 -28.94
C SER A 259 16.20 20.50 -29.06
N ALA A 260 16.28 21.19 -30.20
CA ALA A 260 17.16 22.35 -30.33
C ALA A 260 16.44 23.50 -31.01
N THR A 261 16.59 24.69 -30.44
CA THR A 261 16.02 25.94 -30.93
C THR A 261 17.10 26.96 -31.20
N ILE A 262 17.19 27.44 -32.44
CA ILE A 262 18.04 28.58 -32.81
C ILE A 262 17.18 29.82 -32.96
N THR A 263 17.52 30.87 -32.22
CA THR A 263 16.86 32.19 -32.30
C THR A 263 17.82 33.21 -32.90
N SER A 264 17.41 33.87 -33.98
CA SER A 264 18.10 35.00 -34.60
C SER A 264 17.15 36.21 -34.77
N PRO A 265 17.63 37.41 -35.15
CA PRO A 265 16.78 38.58 -35.29
C PRO A 265 15.64 38.45 -36.32
N ILE A 266 15.76 37.49 -37.24
CA ILE A 266 14.75 37.24 -38.28
C ILE A 266 13.71 36.17 -37.89
N GLY A 267 13.92 35.45 -36.78
CA GLY A 267 13.00 34.44 -36.28
C GLY A 267 13.66 33.32 -35.46
N SER A 268 12.85 32.40 -34.95
CA SER A 268 13.30 31.18 -34.28
C SER A 268 12.92 29.94 -35.08
N VAL A 269 13.82 28.97 -35.14
CA VAL A 269 13.61 27.65 -35.76
C VAL A 269 13.89 26.59 -34.70
N SER A 270 13.01 25.60 -34.59
CA SER A 270 13.13 24.51 -33.62
C SER A 270 12.95 23.17 -34.34
N GLU A 271 13.79 22.19 -34.00
CA GLU A 271 13.64 20.80 -34.42
C GLU A 271 13.84 19.85 -33.24
N SER A 272 13.30 18.62 -33.35
CA SER A 272 13.48 17.56 -32.36
C SER A 272 13.70 16.19 -33.02
N GLY A 273 14.52 15.35 -32.37
CA GLY A 273 14.89 14.02 -32.86
C GLY A 273 16.13 13.48 -32.13
N THR A 274 16.54 12.25 -32.42
CA THR A 274 17.71 11.61 -31.77
C THR A 274 19.05 12.17 -32.27
N THR A 275 19.06 12.71 -33.48
CA THR A 275 20.16 13.49 -34.02
C THR A 275 19.55 14.53 -34.95
N ILE A 276 19.77 15.80 -34.67
CA ILE A 276 19.13 16.91 -35.37
C ILE A 276 20.14 17.92 -35.89
N ALA A 277 19.74 18.63 -36.94
CA ALA A 277 20.49 19.75 -37.48
C ALA A 277 19.52 20.93 -37.67
N VAL A 278 19.57 21.90 -36.76
CA VAL A 278 18.75 23.11 -36.84
C VAL A 278 19.58 24.26 -37.38
N GLY A 279 18.99 25.09 -38.25
CA GLY A 279 19.69 26.18 -38.91
C GLY A 279 18.93 27.50 -38.89
N ALA A 280 19.63 28.61 -38.72
CA ALA A 280 19.09 29.96 -38.88
C ALA A 280 19.95 30.79 -39.84
N LEU A 281 19.29 31.62 -40.64
CA LEU A 281 19.95 32.56 -41.54
C LEU A 281 20.37 33.82 -40.75
N VAL A 282 21.58 34.30 -41.04
CA VAL A 282 22.14 35.55 -40.52
C VAL A 282 22.73 36.35 -41.69
N GLU A 283 22.43 37.66 -41.73
CA GLU A 283 22.90 38.56 -42.78
C GLU A 283 23.81 39.63 -42.17
N VAL A 284 25.05 39.69 -42.66
CA VAL A 284 26.11 40.62 -42.23
C VAL A 284 26.29 41.66 -43.34
N VAL A 285 26.12 42.94 -43.03
CA VAL A 285 26.21 44.05 -44.00
C VAL A 285 27.48 44.88 -43.78
N GLU A 286 28.01 45.50 -44.84
CA GLU A 286 29.32 46.19 -44.84
C GLU A 286 29.43 47.37 -43.86
N GLU A 287 28.32 47.93 -43.38
CA GLU A 287 28.27 49.09 -42.48
C GLU A 287 27.53 48.78 -41.16
N MET A 288 27.50 47.52 -40.70
CA MET A 288 26.86 47.20 -39.41
C MET A 288 27.65 47.80 -38.23
N ASP A 289 26.95 48.54 -37.37
CA ASP A 289 27.47 49.11 -36.11
C ASP A 289 26.93 48.38 -34.86
N PHE A 290 26.21 47.29 -35.08
CA PHE A 290 25.58 46.45 -34.06
C PHE A 290 26.02 44.99 -34.23
N THR A 291 25.85 44.20 -33.17
CA THR A 291 26.12 42.76 -33.20
C THR A 291 24.82 41.97 -33.36
N ILE A 292 24.89 40.80 -34.00
CA ILE A 292 23.73 39.93 -34.19
C ILE A 292 23.78 38.82 -33.13
N PRO A 293 22.87 38.83 -32.14
CA PRO A 293 22.81 37.76 -31.15
C PRO A 293 22.11 36.54 -31.75
N VAL A 294 22.68 35.37 -31.49
CA VAL A 294 22.14 34.07 -31.87
C VAL A 294 22.16 33.19 -30.64
N SER A 295 20.99 32.72 -30.21
CA SER A 295 20.88 31.84 -29.06
C SER A 295 20.49 30.44 -29.53
N VAL A 296 21.24 29.44 -29.10
CA VAL A 296 20.95 28.02 -29.32
C VAL A 296 20.63 27.42 -27.97
N VAL A 297 19.42 26.91 -27.79
CA VAL A 297 19.01 26.15 -26.60
C VAL A 297 18.78 24.72 -27.04
N TRP A 298 19.29 23.75 -26.29
CA TRP A 298 19.00 22.35 -26.52
C TRP A 298 18.76 21.59 -25.22
N ASP A 299 17.82 20.67 -25.25
CA ASP A 299 17.41 19.85 -24.11
C ASP A 299 16.99 18.45 -24.54
N ASP A 300 17.18 17.47 -23.66
CA ASP A 300 16.74 16.07 -23.79
C ASP A 300 15.47 15.78 -22.94
N GLY A 301 14.95 16.81 -22.26
CA GLY A 301 13.84 16.72 -21.29
C GLY A 301 14.26 16.75 -19.83
N VAL A 302 15.52 16.43 -19.51
CA VAL A 302 16.10 16.41 -18.16
C VAL A 302 17.23 17.44 -18.03
N ASN A 303 18.17 17.42 -18.97
CA ASN A 303 19.29 18.34 -19.09
C ASN A 303 18.96 19.44 -20.11
N GLN A 304 19.26 20.69 -19.77
CA GLN A 304 19.17 21.82 -20.70
C GLN A 304 20.48 22.59 -20.77
N ASN A 305 20.92 22.86 -21.99
CA ASN A 305 22.12 23.65 -22.28
C ASN A 305 21.78 24.81 -23.22
N GLN A 306 22.59 25.88 -23.14
CA GLN A 306 22.44 27.05 -23.99
C GLN A 306 23.80 27.60 -24.42
N ALA A 307 23.88 27.99 -25.69
CA ALA A 307 24.97 28.77 -26.26
C ALA A 307 24.46 30.13 -26.74
N ASN A 308 25.12 31.21 -26.33
CA ASN A 308 24.84 32.57 -26.78
C ASN A 308 25.99 33.06 -27.66
N ILE A 309 25.73 33.19 -28.95
CA ILE A 309 26.69 33.56 -29.98
C ILE A 309 26.45 35.01 -30.39
N VAL A 310 27.52 35.80 -30.42
CA VAL A 310 27.50 37.17 -30.91
C VAL A 310 28.21 37.21 -32.26
N VAL A 311 27.47 37.45 -33.34
CA VAL A 311 28.05 37.63 -34.67
C VAL A 311 28.41 39.10 -34.86
N GLU A 312 29.65 39.34 -35.22
CA GLU A 312 30.21 40.68 -35.40
C GLU A 312 30.86 40.80 -36.80
N LEU A 313 31.00 42.04 -37.28
CA LEU A 313 31.64 42.33 -38.55
C LEU A 313 33.14 42.02 -38.47
N GLY A 314 33.56 40.97 -39.19
CA GLY A 314 34.96 40.63 -39.34
C GLY A 314 35.70 41.55 -40.32
N ASP A 315 37.02 41.60 -40.18
CA ASP A 315 37.88 42.36 -41.08
C ASP A 315 37.71 41.89 -42.54
N VAL A 316 37.38 42.82 -43.44
CA VAL A 316 37.40 42.55 -44.89
C VAL A 316 38.85 42.23 -45.28
N PRO A 317 39.15 41.06 -45.89
CA PRO A 317 40.49 40.80 -46.39
C PRO A 317 40.84 41.91 -47.38
N GLN A 318 41.84 42.73 -47.06
CA GLN A 318 42.31 43.75 -47.99
C GLN A 318 42.79 43.05 -49.25
N GLN A 319 41.95 43.09 -50.30
CA GLN A 319 42.32 42.62 -51.62
C GLN A 319 43.47 43.50 -52.08
N SER A 320 44.69 42.97 -51.98
CA SER A 320 45.89 43.62 -52.49
C SER A 320 45.62 44.01 -53.94
N THR A 321 45.53 45.30 -54.22
CA THR A 321 45.36 45.82 -55.56
C THR A 321 46.61 45.48 -56.37
N PRO A 322 46.52 44.69 -57.45
CA PRO A 322 47.69 44.37 -58.26
C PRO A 322 47.97 45.57 -59.18
N GLY A 323 48.93 46.42 -58.81
CA GLY A 323 49.35 47.49 -59.71
C GLY A 323 50.32 48.49 -59.09
N PHE A 324 51.61 48.20 -59.19
CA PHE A 324 52.66 49.04 -59.80
C PHE A 324 54.01 48.71 -59.17
N VAL A 325 54.82 47.96 -59.92
CA VAL A 325 56.25 47.78 -59.64
C VAL A 325 56.95 49.06 -60.08
N SER A 326 57.47 49.85 -59.15
CA SER A 326 58.47 50.88 -59.44
C SER A 326 59.79 50.50 -58.78
N THR A 327 60.70 50.05 -59.62
CA THR A 327 62.14 49.95 -59.40
C THR A 327 62.71 51.24 -58.80
N LEU A 328 63.53 51.14 -57.75
CA LEU A 328 64.87 51.70 -57.63
C LEU A 328 65.31 51.70 -56.15
N THR A 329 66.21 50.80 -55.78
CA THR A 329 67.18 51.08 -54.71
C THR A 329 68.55 50.49 -55.11
N ILE A 330 69.49 51.40 -55.38
CA ILE A 330 70.93 51.11 -55.41
C ILE A 330 71.57 52.07 -54.40
N ILE A 331 72.64 51.58 -53.76
CA ILE A 331 73.66 52.29 -52.95
C ILE A 331 73.18 52.51 -51.50
N SER A 332 73.87 52.12 -50.42
CA SER A 332 75.30 52.05 -50.09
C SER A 332 75.45 51.19 -48.81
N MET A 333 76.26 50.12 -48.74
CA MET A 333 77.70 50.09 -48.42
C MET A 333 78.08 50.42 -46.95
N ILE A 334 78.93 49.53 -46.38
CA ILE A 334 79.93 49.73 -45.29
C ILE A 334 79.34 49.58 -43.86
N SER A 335 79.80 48.74 -42.92
CA SER A 335 81.03 47.96 -42.62
C SER A 335 80.64 46.81 -41.67
N ALA A 336 81.13 45.57 -41.86
CA ALA A 336 82.32 44.99 -41.17
C ALA A 336 82.10 44.81 -39.64
N VAL A 337 82.33 43.67 -38.99
CA VAL A 337 83.52 42.81 -38.98
C VAL A 337 83.19 41.53 -38.18
N LEU A 338 83.59 40.38 -38.73
CA LEU A 338 84.11 39.15 -38.11
C LEU A 338 83.62 38.76 -36.69
N TYR A 339 83.02 37.57 -36.56
CA TYR A 339 83.76 36.39 -36.06
C TYR A 339 82.98 35.11 -36.31
N LEU A 340 83.55 34.23 -37.13
CA LEU A 340 83.09 32.86 -37.30
C LEU A 340 83.91 31.93 -36.41
N ARG A 341 83.23 30.86 -36.01
CA ARG A 341 83.70 29.48 -35.78
C ARG A 341 83.90 28.98 -34.35
N ARG A 342 83.53 27.69 -34.28
CA ARG A 342 83.98 26.59 -33.41
C ARG A 342 83.18 26.46 -32.11
N GLN A 343 82.61 25.32 -31.74
CA GLN A 343 82.87 23.92 -32.11
C GLN A 343 81.62 23.03 -31.90
N GLU A 344 81.56 21.94 -32.66
CA GLU A 344 80.86 20.71 -32.31
C GLU A 344 81.46 20.06 -31.04
N GLN A 345 80.66 19.21 -30.39
CA GLN A 345 80.97 18.24 -29.32
C GLN A 345 80.94 18.76 -27.87
N ASN A 346 79.77 18.66 -27.24
CA ASN A 346 79.46 17.57 -26.29
C ASN A 346 77.95 17.47 -26.08
#